data_AF-A0A532D6I0-F1
#
_entry.id   AF-A0A532D6I0-F1
#
_cell.length_a   1.000
_cell.length_b   1.000
_cell.length_c   1.000
_cell.angle_alpha   90.00
_cell.angle_beta   90.00
_cell.angle_gamma   90.00
#
_symmetry.space_group_name_H-M   'P 1'
#
loop_
_entity.id
_entity.type
_entity.pdbx_description
1 polymer ?
#
loop_
_entity_poly.entity_id
_entity_poly.type
_entity_poly.pdbx_seq_one_letter_code
_entity_poly.pdbx_strand_id
1 'polypeptide(L)'
;MKQVVTALAVFTFVVVSSMAALAADDASIPEAVKDRARTAMEEFIKHEVEVKGAFLLVDKDENKTLSLNYDKLHKGMVKFQDGYLACADFNAGKSAYDIDFLVKEVGGHYRVVKAAVHSVDGKKRTGHMER
;
A
#
# COMPACT_ATOMS: atom_id res chain seq x y z
N MET A 1 52.48 -31.22 -27.76
CA MET A 1 52.35 -29.96 -27.00
C MET A 1 50.88 -29.81 -26.62
N LYS A 2 50.54 -29.91 -25.34
CA LYS A 2 49.14 -29.88 -24.84
C LYS A 2 48.73 -28.43 -24.64
N GLN A 3 47.65 -27.99 -25.30
CA GLN A 3 47.09 -26.67 -25.06
C GLN A 3 46.28 -26.68 -23.77
N VAL A 4 46.63 -25.79 -22.85
CA VAL A 4 45.91 -25.55 -21.60
C VAL A 4 44.86 -24.49 -21.91
N VAL A 5 43.58 -24.86 -21.85
CA VAL A 5 42.46 -23.91 -21.92
C VAL A 5 42.14 -23.49 -20.49
N THR A 6 42.52 -22.27 -20.15
CA THR A 6 42.19 -21.65 -18.86
C THR A 6 40.75 -21.13 -18.93
N ALA A 7 39.82 -21.82 -18.27
CA ALA A 7 38.44 -21.36 -18.11
C ALA A 7 38.38 -20.26 -17.04
N LEU A 8 38.14 -19.02 -17.46
CA LEU A 8 37.92 -17.89 -16.57
C LEU A 8 36.45 -17.89 -16.12
N ALA A 9 36.20 -18.25 -14.87
CA ALA A 9 34.88 -18.19 -14.27
C ALA A 9 34.50 -16.72 -13.99
N VAL A 10 33.55 -16.19 -14.76
CA VAL A 10 32.95 -14.88 -14.52
C VAL A 10 31.88 -15.03 -13.44
N PHE A 11 32.16 -14.54 -12.25
CA PHE A 11 31.22 -14.50 -11.13
C PHE A 11 30.36 -13.24 -11.26
N THR A 12 29.21 -13.34 -11.92
CA THR A 12 28.27 -12.23 -12.06
C THR A 12 27.56 -12.01 -10.73
N PHE A 13 27.99 -11.00 -9.98
CA PHE A 13 27.33 -10.56 -8.75
C PHE A 13 26.03 -9.84 -9.12
N VAL A 14 24.90 -10.57 -9.12
CA VAL A 14 23.58 -9.97 -9.31
C VAL A 14 23.23 -9.25 -8.01
N VAL A 15 23.46 -7.93 -7.97
CA VAL A 15 22.90 -7.07 -6.94
C VAL A 15 21.40 -6.98 -7.19
N VAL A 16 20.62 -7.76 -6.45
CA VAL A 16 19.16 -7.59 -6.38
C VAL A 16 18.93 -6.34 -5.53
N SER A 17 18.91 -5.17 -6.17
CA SER A 17 18.43 -3.94 -5.54
C SER A 17 16.94 -4.10 -5.27
N SER A 18 16.61 -4.49 -4.04
CA SER A 18 15.28 -4.31 -3.47
C SER A 18 15.03 -2.81 -3.34
N MET A 19 14.50 -2.20 -4.40
CA MET A 19 13.93 -0.86 -4.29
C MET A 19 12.79 -0.95 -3.30
N ALA A 20 13.04 -0.53 -2.05
CA ALA A 20 11.98 -0.17 -1.14
C ALA A 20 11.11 0.85 -1.88
N ALA A 21 9.90 0.47 -2.24
CA ALA A 21 8.94 1.39 -2.82
C ALA A 21 8.66 2.44 -1.76
N LEU A 22 9.32 3.60 -1.86
CA LEU A 22 8.91 4.77 -1.12
C LEU A 22 7.48 5.05 -1.56
N ALA A 23 6.52 4.88 -0.64
CA ALA A 23 5.16 5.34 -0.85
C ALA A 23 5.24 6.79 -1.32
N ALA A 24 4.66 7.08 -2.47
CA ALA A 24 4.74 8.41 -3.06
C ALA A 24 4.20 9.44 -2.06
N ASP A 25 4.93 10.53 -1.87
CA ASP A 25 4.54 11.61 -0.96
C ASP A 25 4.56 12.95 -1.70
N ASP A 26 3.38 13.54 -1.90
CA ASP A 26 3.19 14.78 -2.63
C ASP A 26 3.46 15.97 -1.71
N ALA A 27 4.61 16.62 -1.92
CA ALA A 27 5.04 17.80 -1.16
C ALA A 27 4.12 19.03 -1.35
N SER A 28 3.25 19.04 -2.36
CA SER A 28 2.29 20.14 -2.59
C SER A 28 1.05 20.07 -1.69
N ILE A 29 0.86 18.97 -0.95
CA ILE A 29 -0.22 18.84 0.03
C ILE A 29 0.28 19.43 1.36
N PRO A 30 -0.39 20.44 1.95
CA PRO A 30 -0.01 20.95 3.26
C PRO A 30 -0.01 19.87 4.33
N GLU A 31 1.00 19.84 5.22
CA GLU A 31 1.10 18.78 6.25
C GLU A 31 -0.14 18.71 7.14
N ALA A 32 -0.72 19.85 7.51
CA ALA A 32 -1.97 19.89 8.28
C ALA A 32 -3.15 19.21 7.56
N VAL A 33 -3.17 19.22 6.22
CA VAL A 33 -4.15 18.48 5.42
C VAL A 33 -3.83 16.98 5.47
N LYS A 34 -2.57 16.59 5.28
CA LYS A 34 -2.12 15.20 5.39
C LYS A 34 -2.46 14.60 6.75
N ASP A 35 -2.19 15.33 7.83
CA ASP A 35 -2.47 14.91 9.21
C ASP A 35 -3.95 14.64 9.44
N ARG A 36 -4.84 15.56 9.04
CA ARG A 36 -6.29 15.37 9.21
C ARG A 36 -6.82 14.23 8.35
N ALA A 37 -6.34 14.11 7.12
CA ALA A 37 -6.69 13.03 6.21
C ALA A 37 -6.24 11.66 6.74
N ARG A 38 -4.98 11.55 7.20
CA ARG A 38 -4.46 10.33 7.84
C ARG A 38 -5.19 9.99 9.13
N THR A 39 -5.51 10.98 9.96
CA THR A 39 -6.28 10.77 11.19
C THR A 39 -7.64 10.15 10.87
N ALA A 40 -8.36 10.67 9.87
CA ALA A 40 -9.64 10.11 9.46
C ALA A 40 -9.52 8.67 8.92
N MET A 41 -8.45 8.35 8.18
CA MET A 41 -8.19 6.98 7.73
C MET A 41 -7.90 6.04 8.91
N GLU A 42 -7.05 6.47 9.82
CA GLU A 42 -6.66 5.70 11.01
C GLU A 42 -7.86 5.40 11.90
N GLU A 43 -8.70 6.40 12.16
CA GLU A 43 -9.94 6.27 12.92
C GLU A 43 -10.91 5.32 12.24
N PHE A 44 -11.08 5.44 10.91
CA PHE A 44 -11.92 4.53 10.13
C PHE A 44 -11.44 3.08 10.24
N ILE A 45 -10.14 2.82 10.01
CA ILE A 45 -9.57 1.47 10.08
C ILE A 45 -9.73 0.88 11.47
N LYS A 46 -9.38 1.65 12.52
CA LYS A 46 -9.49 1.20 13.91
C LYS A 46 -10.93 0.90 14.30
N HIS A 47 -11.87 1.76 13.94
CA HIS A 47 -13.29 1.55 14.21
C HIS A 47 -13.81 0.28 13.53
N GLU A 48 -13.46 0.07 12.26
CA GLU A 48 -13.84 -1.14 11.52
C GLU A 48 -13.29 -2.41 12.17
N VAL A 49 -12.01 -2.40 12.58
CA VAL A 49 -11.38 -3.51 13.31
C VAL A 49 -12.02 -3.73 14.67
N GLU A 50 -12.31 -2.67 15.42
CA GLU A 50 -12.92 -2.75 16.76
C GLU A 50 -14.31 -3.37 16.71
N VAL A 51 -15.14 -2.94 15.75
CA VAL A 51 -16.54 -3.41 15.63
C VAL A 51 -16.62 -4.83 15.04
N LYS A 52 -15.74 -5.18 14.09
CA LYS A 52 -15.83 -6.44 13.32
C LYS A 52 -14.80 -7.50 13.75
N GLY A 53 -13.84 -7.14 14.58
CA GLY A 53 -12.70 -7.96 14.97
C GLY A 53 -11.55 -8.00 13.95
N ALA A 54 -11.78 -7.50 12.72
CA ALA A 54 -10.80 -7.39 11.65
C ALA A 54 -11.24 -6.34 10.62
N PHE A 55 -10.32 -5.89 9.77
CA PHE A 55 -10.68 -5.05 8.63
C PHE A 55 -11.20 -5.94 7.48
N LEU A 56 -12.49 -5.83 7.16
CA LEU A 56 -13.12 -6.64 6.13
C LEU A 56 -13.11 -5.91 4.79
N LEU A 57 -12.51 -6.50 3.76
CA LEU A 57 -12.41 -5.89 2.44
C LEU A 57 -12.80 -6.89 1.35
N VAL A 58 -13.70 -6.50 0.44
CA VAL A 58 -13.98 -7.29 -0.76
C VAL A 58 -12.84 -7.08 -1.76
N ASP A 59 -12.06 -8.14 -1.96
CA ASP A 59 -11.08 -8.24 -3.02
C ASP A 59 -11.78 -8.54 -4.34
N LYS A 60 -11.75 -7.56 -5.26
CA LYS A 60 -12.42 -7.65 -6.55
C LYS A 60 -11.68 -8.53 -7.55
N ASP A 61 -10.37 -8.67 -7.43
CA ASP A 61 -9.57 -9.44 -8.39
C ASP A 61 -9.72 -10.95 -8.12
N GLU A 62 -9.85 -11.31 -6.84
CA GLU A 62 -10.03 -12.70 -6.41
C GLU A 62 -11.49 -13.02 -6.04
N ASN A 63 -12.39 -12.04 -6.13
CA ASN A 63 -13.81 -12.14 -5.78
C ASN A 63 -14.05 -12.80 -4.40
N LYS A 64 -13.29 -12.36 -3.38
CA LYS A 64 -13.35 -12.91 -2.02
C LYS A 64 -13.37 -11.80 -0.98
N THR A 65 -13.94 -12.07 0.19
CA THR A 65 -13.82 -11.15 1.33
C THR A 65 -12.55 -11.50 2.11
N LEU A 66 -11.67 -10.52 2.26
CA LEU A 66 -10.48 -10.58 3.10
C LEU A 66 -10.85 -10.21 4.54
N SER A 67 -10.26 -10.93 5.49
CA SER A 67 -10.24 -10.57 6.90
C SER A 67 -8.80 -10.18 7.25
N LEU A 68 -8.54 -8.89 7.38
CA LEU A 68 -7.20 -8.32 7.46
C LEU A 68 -6.91 -7.79 8.87
N ASN A 69 -5.71 -8.07 9.36
CA ASN A 69 -5.17 -7.45 10.57
C ASN A 69 -4.43 -6.18 10.17
N TYR A 70 -4.80 -5.07 10.78
CA TYR A 70 -4.15 -3.78 10.56
C TYR A 70 -2.74 -3.78 11.18
N ASP A 71 -1.76 -3.30 10.43
CA ASP A 71 -0.39 -3.08 10.91
C ASP A 71 -0.11 -1.58 11.00
N LYS A 72 -0.06 -0.88 9.87
CA LYS A 72 0.41 0.51 9.83
C LYS A 72 -0.08 1.30 8.62
N LEU A 73 -0.56 2.52 8.86
CA LEU A 73 -0.80 3.53 7.84
C LEU A 73 0.50 4.29 7.50
N HIS A 74 0.83 4.37 6.22
CA HIS A 74 2.00 5.11 5.75
C HIS A 74 1.81 6.62 5.84
N LYS A 75 2.92 7.34 6.02
CA LYS A 75 2.89 8.81 6.06
C LYS A 75 2.66 9.44 4.69
N GLY A 76 3.13 8.77 3.63
CA GLY A 76 3.06 9.27 2.27
C GLY A 76 1.63 9.44 1.79
N MET A 77 1.35 10.57 1.16
CA MET A 77 0.02 10.89 0.64
C MET A 77 0.14 11.57 -0.71
N VAL A 78 -0.74 11.19 -1.65
CA VAL A 78 -0.81 11.82 -2.97
C VAL A 78 -2.20 12.36 -3.28
N LYS A 79 -2.27 13.36 -4.16
CA LYS A 79 -3.54 13.80 -4.74
C LYS A 79 -4.04 12.74 -5.71
N PHE A 80 -5.29 12.32 -5.53
CA PHE A 80 -5.97 11.39 -6.41
C PHE A 80 -7.40 11.86 -6.66
N GLN A 81 -7.72 12.18 -7.91
CA GLN A 81 -8.99 12.80 -8.29
C GLN A 81 -9.26 14.05 -7.43
N ASP A 82 -10.44 14.15 -6.82
CA ASP A 82 -10.91 15.18 -5.89
C ASP A 82 -10.59 14.86 -4.41
N GLY A 83 -9.70 13.92 -4.14
CA GLY A 83 -9.32 13.52 -2.79
C GLY A 83 -7.82 13.21 -2.64
N TYR A 84 -7.52 12.45 -1.60
CA TYR A 84 -6.17 12.04 -1.25
C TYR A 84 -6.07 10.53 -1.07
N LEU A 85 -4.95 9.96 -1.48
CA LEU A 85 -4.67 8.54 -1.40
C LEU A 85 -3.46 8.29 -0.50
N ALA A 86 -3.59 7.32 0.40
CA ALA A 86 -2.49 6.78 1.19
C ALA A 86 -2.65 5.26 1.33
N CYS A 87 -1.53 4.56 1.47
CA CYS A 87 -1.47 3.11 1.63
C CYS A 87 -1.36 2.75 3.12
N ALA A 88 -1.92 1.61 3.50
CA ALA A 88 -1.67 0.99 4.80
C ALA A 88 -1.32 -0.49 4.63
N ASP A 89 -0.42 -0.95 5.50
CA ASP A 89 0.03 -2.32 5.63
C ASP A 89 -0.98 -3.12 6.45
N PHE A 90 -1.33 -4.29 5.93
CA PHE A 90 -2.16 -5.29 6.57
C PHE A 90 -1.54 -6.68 6.42
N ASN A 91 -1.98 -7.61 7.25
CA ASN A 91 -1.60 -9.02 7.12
C ASN A 91 -2.82 -9.95 7.27
N ALA A 92 -2.76 -11.10 6.60
CA ALA A 92 -3.65 -12.23 6.84
C ALA A 92 -2.86 -13.53 6.76
N GLY A 93 -2.61 -14.15 7.92
CA GLY A 93 -1.77 -15.34 8.02
C GLY A 93 -0.33 -15.05 7.62
N LYS A 94 0.11 -15.63 6.51
CA LYS A 94 1.47 -15.45 5.97
C LYS A 94 1.57 -14.39 4.87
N SER A 95 0.43 -13.84 4.44
CA SER A 95 0.40 -12.88 3.33
C SER A 95 0.33 -11.45 3.85
N ALA A 96 1.14 -10.58 3.25
CA ALA A 96 1.13 -9.15 3.44
C ALA A 96 0.27 -8.48 2.37
N TYR A 97 -0.47 -7.44 2.75
CA TYR A 97 -1.37 -6.70 1.89
C TYR A 97 -1.10 -5.20 2.04
N ASP A 98 -0.90 -4.52 0.92
CA ASP A 98 -0.94 -3.05 0.88
C ASP A 98 -2.34 -2.66 0.43
N ILE A 99 -3.05 -1.85 1.22
CA ILE A 99 -4.40 -1.39 0.90
C ILE A 99 -4.37 0.11 0.66
N ASP A 100 -4.84 0.55 -0.50
CA ASP A 100 -5.03 1.95 -0.85
C ASP A 100 -6.35 2.46 -0.27
N PHE A 101 -6.29 3.60 0.42
CA PHE A 101 -7.47 4.32 0.93
C PHE A 101 -7.60 5.66 0.21
N LEU A 102 -8.75 5.88 -0.43
CA LEU A 102 -9.15 7.19 -0.93
C LEU A 102 -9.98 7.90 0.15
N VAL A 103 -9.49 9.06 0.58
CA VAL A 103 -10.19 9.95 1.51
C VAL A 103 -10.61 11.23 0.79
N LYS A 104 -11.81 11.72 1.09
CA LYS A 104 -12.35 12.99 0.56
C LYS A 104 -12.84 13.88 1.67
N GLU A 105 -12.79 15.18 1.44
CA GLU A 105 -13.40 16.15 2.33
C GLU A 105 -14.91 16.25 2.04
N VAL A 106 -15.73 16.01 3.06
CA VAL A 106 -17.20 16.04 2.99
C VAL A 106 -17.71 16.85 4.18
N GLY A 107 -18.25 18.04 3.92
CA GLY A 107 -18.80 18.90 4.95
C GLY A 107 -17.76 19.35 5.99
N GLY A 108 -16.52 19.63 5.56
CA GLY A 108 -15.42 20.05 6.44
C GLY A 108 -14.70 18.93 7.19
N HIS A 109 -15.06 17.66 6.92
CA HIS A 109 -14.44 16.49 7.54
C HIS A 109 -13.91 15.52 6.49
N TYR A 110 -12.76 14.91 6.75
CA TYR A 110 -12.24 13.84 5.90
C TYR A 110 -12.97 12.53 6.16
N ARG A 111 -13.31 11.80 5.09
CA ARG A 111 -13.97 10.49 5.14
C ARG A 111 -13.37 9.55 4.11
N VAL A 112 -13.11 8.31 4.52
CA VAL A 112 -12.74 7.24 3.59
C VAL A 112 -13.95 6.93 2.71
N VAL A 113 -13.75 6.98 1.39
CA VAL A 113 -14.82 6.72 0.41
C VAL A 113 -14.58 5.46 -0.41
N LYS A 114 -13.34 4.96 -0.44
CA LYS A 114 -12.98 3.74 -1.16
C LYS A 114 -11.71 3.14 -0.54
N ALA A 115 -11.67 1.81 -0.48
CA ALA A 115 -10.47 1.04 -0.18
C ALA A 115 -10.28 -0.02 -1.28
N ALA A 116 -9.03 -0.35 -1.63
CA ALA A 116 -8.72 -1.39 -2.61
C ALA A 116 -7.36 -2.02 -2.33
N VAL A 117 -7.18 -3.29 -2.72
CA VAL A 117 -5.88 -3.96 -2.62
C VAL A 117 -4.93 -3.35 -3.64
N HIS A 118 -3.84 -2.75 -3.16
CA HIS A 118 -2.74 -2.22 -3.96
C HIS A 118 -1.72 -3.30 -4.31
N SER A 119 -1.37 -4.13 -3.33
CA SER A 119 -0.41 -5.22 -3.52
C SER A 119 -0.69 -6.40 -2.58
N VAL A 120 -0.28 -7.59 -3.00
CA VAL A 120 -0.25 -8.81 -2.15
C VAL A 120 1.13 -9.41 -2.25
N ASP A 121 1.79 -9.60 -1.10
CA ASP A 121 3.17 -10.12 -1.01
C ASP A 121 4.14 -9.37 -1.94
N GLY A 122 3.99 -8.04 -2.00
CA GLY A 122 4.79 -7.14 -2.83
C GLY A 122 4.44 -7.15 -4.32
N LYS A 123 3.48 -7.97 -4.76
CA LYS A 123 3.00 -8.00 -6.15
C LYS A 123 1.87 -7.00 -6.32
N LYS A 124 2.14 -5.93 -7.06
CA LYS A 124 1.16 -4.88 -7.37
C LYS A 124 -0.02 -5.41 -8.17
N ARG A 125 -1.19 -4.84 -7.90
CA ARG A 125 -2.43 -5.01 -8.64
C ARG A 125 -2.80 -3.70 -9.31
N THR A 126 -3.14 -3.78 -10.59
CA THR A 126 -3.36 -2.60 -11.43
C THR A 126 -4.84 -2.29 -11.64
N GLY A 127 -5.15 -1.06 -12.03
CA GLY A 127 -6.50 -0.67 -12.46
C GLY A 127 -7.50 -0.25 -11.37
N HIS A 128 -7.06 -0.09 -10.12
CA HIS A 128 -7.97 0.29 -9.01
C HIS A 128 -7.92 1.77 -8.63
N MET A 129 -6.73 2.29 -8.34
CA MET A 129 -6.47 3.66 -7.88
C MET A 129 -5.07 4.15 -8.28
N GLU A 130 -4.63 3.77 -9.47
CA GLU A 130 -3.34 4.16 -10.02
C GLU A 130 -3.44 5.51 -10.74
N ARG A 131 -2.32 6.24 -10.77
CA ARG A 131 -2.20 7.55 -11.41
C ARG A 131 -1.75 7.41 -12.87
#